data_AF-A0A482TRA2-F1
#
_entry.id   AF-A0A482TRA2-F1
#
_cell.length_a   1.000
_cell.length_b   1.000
_cell.length_c   1.000
_cell.angle_alpha   90.00
_cell.angle_beta   90.00
_cell.angle_gamma   90.00
#
_symmetry.space_group_name_H-M   'P 1'
#
loop_
_entity.id
_entity.type
_entity.pdbx_description
1 polymer ?
#
loop_
_entity_poly.entity_id
_entity_poly.type
_entity_poly.pdbx_seq_one_letter_code
_entity_poly.pdbx_strand_id
1 'polypeptide(L)'
;MSDEEIQELEDISGVGPSKADALSEAGYESVEDVKAANQSELADVSGIGNALAARIKADVGGLEVSEETEAEVEEETDEEEAVEEDVETELRPRGLADKTPELDDETAAALTQKHREGKPQFNRQDYHKKKRTPTSWRKPRGNLSKQRRGIKGKGDTVEAGFRSPKAARGLHPSGFEEVHVHNVDDLEGVDGDTEAVRIASSVGARKRERIEEAAEDREIRVLNPTYVEVEVDE
;
A
#
# COMPACT_ATOMS: atom_id res chain seq x y z
N MET A 1 -29.77 -50.38 -6.80
CA MET A 1 -30.61 -50.08 -5.62
C MET A 1 -31.93 -49.62 -6.22
N SER A 2 -33.02 -50.22 -5.77
CA SER A 2 -34.40 -50.06 -6.24
C SER A 2 -34.75 -48.65 -6.71
N ASP A 3 -35.26 -48.52 -7.94
CA ASP A 3 -36.17 -47.42 -8.28
C ASP A 3 -37.43 -47.67 -7.44
N GLU A 4 -37.49 -47.08 -6.25
CA GLU A 4 -38.76 -46.86 -5.57
C GLU A 4 -39.52 -45.88 -6.46
N GLU A 5 -40.51 -46.38 -7.20
CA GLU A 5 -41.47 -45.51 -7.89
C GLU A 5 -42.10 -44.63 -6.81
N ILE A 6 -41.77 -43.34 -6.83
CA ILE A 6 -42.38 -42.31 -5.99
C ILE A 6 -43.88 -42.32 -6.34
N GLN A 7 -44.70 -42.85 -5.44
CA GLN A 7 -46.15 -42.99 -5.66
C GLN A 7 -46.91 -41.85 -4.97
N GLU A 8 -46.39 -41.34 -3.86
CA GLU A 8 -47.01 -40.28 -3.07
C GLU A 8 -46.14 -39.00 -3.07
N LEU A 9 -46.76 -37.84 -2.90
CA LEU A 9 -46.04 -36.54 -2.88
C LEU A 9 -45.05 -36.45 -1.72
N GLU A 10 -45.30 -37.15 -0.62
CA GLU A 10 -44.41 -37.21 0.56
C GLU A 10 -43.16 -38.04 0.32
N ASP A 11 -43.13 -38.91 -0.69
CA ASP A 11 -41.96 -39.70 -1.05
C ASP A 11 -40.89 -38.85 -1.76
N ILE A 12 -41.24 -37.65 -2.21
CA ILE A 12 -40.34 -36.71 -2.87
C ILE A 12 -39.36 -36.12 -1.85
N SER A 13 -38.06 -36.15 -2.19
CA SER A 13 -36.99 -35.67 -1.32
C SER A 13 -37.18 -34.21 -0.86
N GLY A 14 -37.50 -34.04 0.43
CA GLY A 14 -37.66 -32.72 1.06
C GLY A 14 -39.08 -32.16 1.07
N VAL A 15 -40.04 -32.92 0.55
CA VAL A 15 -41.48 -32.71 0.72
C VAL A 15 -41.92 -33.52 1.95
N GLY A 16 -42.39 -32.84 3.00
CA GLY A 16 -43.05 -33.48 4.13
C GLY A 16 -44.56 -33.24 4.09
N PRO A 17 -45.34 -33.76 5.05
CA PRO A 17 -46.80 -33.69 5.01
C PRO A 17 -47.34 -32.27 4.81
N SER A 18 -46.78 -31.29 5.52
CA SER A 18 -47.20 -29.89 5.40
C SER A 18 -46.95 -29.25 4.03
N LYS A 19 -45.95 -29.75 3.29
CA LYS A 19 -45.64 -29.27 1.93
C LYS A 19 -46.39 -30.08 0.87
N ALA A 20 -46.67 -31.35 1.13
CA ALA A 20 -47.56 -32.15 0.30
C ALA A 20 -48.98 -31.58 0.35
N ASP A 21 -49.45 -31.17 1.54
CA ASP A 21 -50.71 -30.43 1.71
C ASP A 21 -50.70 -29.15 0.88
N ALA A 22 -49.64 -28.33 0.97
CA ALA A 22 -49.51 -27.10 0.19
C ALA A 22 -49.51 -27.34 -1.34
N LEU A 23 -48.91 -28.43 -1.82
CA LEU A 23 -48.94 -28.83 -3.23
C LEU A 23 -50.34 -29.27 -3.65
N SER A 24 -51.05 -30.02 -2.80
CA SER A 24 -52.43 -30.44 -3.07
C SER A 24 -53.41 -29.24 -3.07
N GLU A 25 -53.23 -28.27 -2.17
CA GLU A 25 -54.00 -27.03 -2.13
C GLU A 25 -53.75 -26.16 -3.38
N ALA A 26 -52.54 -26.23 -3.94
CA ALA A 26 -52.18 -25.60 -5.20
C ALA A 26 -52.67 -26.39 -6.45
N GLY A 27 -53.28 -27.56 -6.26
CA GLY A 27 -53.86 -28.39 -7.31
C GLY A 27 -52.95 -29.45 -7.90
N TYR A 28 -51.78 -29.69 -7.30
CA TYR A 28 -50.87 -30.80 -7.66
C TYR A 28 -51.15 -31.98 -6.74
N GLU A 29 -52.10 -32.83 -7.12
CA GLU A 29 -52.57 -33.94 -6.27
C GLU A 29 -51.79 -35.23 -6.50
N SER A 30 -51.02 -35.33 -7.59
CA SER A 30 -50.21 -36.50 -7.93
C SER A 30 -48.78 -36.14 -8.35
N VAL A 31 -47.88 -37.14 -8.29
CA VAL A 31 -46.49 -37.01 -8.76
C VAL A 31 -46.42 -36.66 -10.25
N GLU A 32 -47.39 -37.11 -11.04
CA GLU A 32 -47.50 -36.78 -12.46
C GLU A 32 -47.81 -35.29 -12.67
N ASP A 33 -48.64 -34.69 -11.82
CA ASP A 33 -48.97 -33.26 -11.88
C ASP A 33 -47.73 -32.40 -11.57
N VAL A 34 -46.97 -32.78 -10.55
CA VAL A 34 -45.69 -32.13 -10.21
C VAL A 34 -44.65 -32.31 -11.33
N LYS A 35 -44.68 -33.46 -12.02
CA LYS A 35 -43.83 -33.72 -13.18
C LYS A 35 -44.26 -32.94 -14.43
N ALA A 36 -45.50 -32.53 -14.55
CA ALA A 36 -45.98 -31.67 -15.63
C ALA A 36 -45.79 -30.17 -15.37
N ALA A 37 -45.77 -29.74 -14.10
CA ALA A 37 -45.66 -28.33 -13.69
C ALA A 37 -44.27 -27.72 -13.98
N ASN A 38 -44.20 -26.44 -14.33
CA ASN A 38 -42.90 -25.77 -14.50
C ASN A 38 -42.22 -25.49 -13.15
N GLN A 39 -40.89 -25.39 -13.14
CA GLN A 39 -40.15 -25.12 -11.91
C GLN A 39 -40.61 -23.84 -11.20
N SER A 40 -40.89 -22.79 -11.96
CA SER A 40 -41.38 -21.52 -11.43
C SER A 40 -42.76 -21.64 -10.78
N GLU A 41 -43.66 -22.40 -11.40
CA GLU A 41 -45.02 -22.64 -10.85
C GLU A 41 -44.96 -23.40 -9.53
N LEU A 42 -44.03 -24.36 -9.41
CA LEU A 42 -43.77 -25.05 -8.14
C LEU A 42 -43.13 -24.14 -7.09
N ALA A 43 -42.32 -23.16 -7.52
CA ALA A 43 -41.67 -22.21 -6.62
C ALA A 43 -42.62 -21.12 -6.08
N ASP A 44 -43.76 -20.91 -6.74
CA ASP A 44 -44.80 -19.98 -6.28
C ASP A 44 -45.69 -20.60 -5.19
N VAL A 45 -45.62 -21.93 -4.99
CA VAL A 45 -46.36 -22.63 -3.94
C VAL A 45 -45.79 -22.25 -2.57
N SER A 46 -46.68 -21.88 -1.64
CA SER A 46 -46.29 -21.43 -0.31
C SER A 46 -45.43 -22.48 0.42
N GLY A 47 -44.17 -22.14 0.69
CA GLY A 47 -43.23 -23.02 1.39
C GLY A 47 -42.31 -23.83 0.47
N ILE A 48 -42.43 -23.69 -0.85
CA ILE A 48 -41.53 -24.28 -1.86
C ILE A 48 -40.81 -23.13 -2.56
N GLY A 49 -39.57 -22.85 -2.17
CA GLY A 49 -38.75 -21.85 -2.89
C GLY A 49 -38.08 -22.45 -4.14
N ASN A 50 -37.51 -21.58 -4.98
CA ASN A 50 -36.77 -21.96 -6.21
C ASN A 50 -35.81 -23.15 -6.04
N ALA A 51 -35.07 -23.19 -4.92
CA ALA A 51 -34.12 -24.26 -4.64
C ALA A 51 -34.79 -25.61 -4.32
N LEU A 52 -35.97 -25.60 -3.67
CA LEU A 52 -36.71 -26.82 -3.39
C LEU A 52 -37.48 -27.28 -4.64
N ALA A 53 -38.06 -26.36 -5.40
CA ALA A 53 -38.72 -26.65 -6.68
C ALA A 53 -37.76 -27.34 -7.67
N ALA A 54 -36.53 -26.83 -7.80
CA ALA A 54 -35.48 -27.47 -8.61
C ALA A 54 -35.19 -28.91 -8.16
N ARG A 55 -35.13 -29.13 -6.84
CA ARG A 55 -34.84 -30.45 -6.25
C ARG A 55 -35.98 -31.43 -6.46
N ILE A 56 -37.22 -30.99 -6.22
CA ILE A 56 -38.44 -31.76 -6.49
C ILE A 56 -38.45 -32.18 -7.95
N LYS A 57 -38.18 -31.25 -8.87
CA LYS A 57 -38.18 -31.50 -10.31
C LYS A 57 -37.09 -32.48 -10.75
N ALA A 58 -35.92 -32.42 -10.13
CA ALA A 58 -34.85 -33.37 -10.36
C ALA A 58 -35.22 -34.79 -9.86
N ASP A 59 -35.93 -34.89 -8.73
CA ASP A 59 -36.30 -36.14 -8.10
C ASP A 59 -37.44 -36.86 -8.85
N VAL A 60 -38.46 -36.12 -9.31
CA VAL A 60 -39.55 -36.68 -10.14
C VAL A 60 -39.16 -36.82 -11.64
N GLY A 61 -37.92 -36.50 -11.98
CA GLY A 61 -37.34 -36.70 -13.31
C GLY A 61 -37.92 -35.80 -14.41
N GLY A 62 -38.36 -34.59 -14.08
CA GLY A 62 -38.96 -33.64 -15.02
C GLY A 62 -38.10 -32.39 -15.25
N LEU A 63 -36.79 -32.48 -15.21
CA LEU A 63 -35.93 -31.29 -15.38
C LEU A 63 -36.01 -30.76 -16.82
N GLU A 64 -36.91 -29.84 -17.07
CA GLU A 64 -36.98 -29.04 -18.30
C GLU A 64 -36.13 -27.79 -18.09
N VAL A 65 -34.98 -27.73 -18.77
CA VAL A 65 -34.13 -26.55 -18.80
C VAL A 65 -34.75 -25.58 -19.80
N SER A 66 -35.57 -24.64 -19.33
CA SER A 66 -35.94 -23.46 -20.11
C SER A 66 -34.93 -22.35 -19.81
N GLU A 67 -34.28 -21.84 -20.86
CA GLU A 67 -33.28 -20.76 -20.82
C GLU A 67 -33.89 -19.36 -20.64
N GLU A 68 -35.11 -19.26 -20.10
CA GLU A 68 -35.84 -17.99 -19.96
C GLU A 68 -36.28 -17.79 -18.52
N THR A 69 -35.38 -17.27 -17.70
CA THR A 69 -35.77 -16.43 -16.56
C THR A 69 -34.98 -15.14 -16.71
N GLU A 70 -35.51 -14.26 -17.54
CA GLU A 70 -35.15 -12.85 -17.58
C GLU A 70 -35.50 -12.25 -16.21
N ALA A 71 -34.48 -12.09 -15.36
CA ALA A 71 -34.57 -11.21 -14.22
C ALA A 71 -34.41 -9.78 -14.76
N GLU A 72 -35.49 -8.99 -14.68
CA GLU A 72 -35.42 -7.53 -14.78
C GLU A 72 -34.47 -7.03 -13.68
N VAL A 73 -33.21 -6.82 -14.04
CA VAL A 73 -32.22 -6.09 -13.23
C VAL A 73 -32.37 -4.63 -13.60
N GLU A 74 -32.81 -3.84 -12.63
CA GLU A 74 -32.81 -2.38 -12.71
C GLU A 74 -31.41 -1.90 -13.15
N GLU A 75 -31.38 -1.07 -14.20
CA GLU A 75 -30.19 -0.35 -14.66
C GLU A 75 -29.63 0.53 -13.51
N GLU A 76 -28.69 -0.02 -12.73
CA GLU A 76 -27.64 0.79 -12.11
C GLU A 76 -26.30 0.36 -12.66
N THR A 77 -25.79 1.24 -13.53
CA THR A 77 -24.42 1.34 -14.01
C THR A 77 -23.92 0.17 -14.84
N ASP A 78 -23.83 0.41 -16.15
CA ASP A 78 -22.70 -0.04 -16.96
C ASP A 78 -21.41 0.08 -16.13
N GLU A 79 -21.02 -1.02 -15.48
CA GLU A 79 -19.61 -1.25 -15.19
C GLU A 79 -18.99 -1.40 -16.57
N GLU A 80 -18.51 -0.27 -17.11
CA GLU A 80 -17.42 -0.27 -18.06
C GLU A 80 -16.39 -1.26 -17.51
N GLU A 81 -16.37 -2.48 -18.06
CA GLU A 81 -15.19 -3.33 -18.04
C GLU A 81 -14.11 -2.47 -18.71
N ALA A 82 -13.45 -1.66 -17.88
CA ALA A 82 -12.20 -1.03 -18.19
C ALA A 82 -11.32 -2.19 -18.65
N VAL A 83 -11.10 -2.24 -19.96
CA VAL A 83 -9.99 -2.97 -20.54
C VAL A 83 -8.79 -2.44 -19.77
N GLU A 84 -8.30 -3.22 -18.80
CA GLU A 84 -6.97 -3.03 -18.25
C GLU A 84 -6.03 -3.27 -19.44
N GLU A 85 -5.83 -2.25 -20.27
CA GLU A 85 -4.57 -2.13 -20.99
C GLU A 85 -3.52 -2.28 -19.91
N ASP A 86 -2.64 -3.27 -20.06
CA ASP A 86 -1.43 -3.41 -19.24
C ASP A 86 -0.55 -2.16 -19.50
N VAL A 87 -0.95 -1.00 -18.98
CA VAL A 87 -0.17 0.23 -19.02
C VAL A 87 1.00 0.06 -18.08
N GLU A 88 2.21 0.17 -18.60
CA GLU A 88 3.42 0.09 -17.79
C GLU A 88 3.42 1.26 -16.79
N THR A 89 3.42 0.94 -15.48
CA THR A 89 3.46 1.94 -14.40
C THR A 89 4.84 2.00 -13.76
N GLU A 90 5.30 3.21 -13.40
CA GLU A 90 6.55 3.40 -12.67
C GLU A 90 6.40 4.31 -11.44
N LEU A 91 7.25 4.10 -10.44
CA LEU A 91 7.29 4.92 -9.23
C LEU A 91 8.09 6.21 -9.45
N ARG A 92 7.41 7.36 -9.43
CA ARG A 92 8.04 8.69 -9.52
C ARG A 92 7.98 9.45 -8.19
N PRO A 93 9.04 10.18 -7.80
CA PRO A 93 8.98 11.06 -6.63
C PRO A 93 8.10 12.28 -6.92
N ARG A 94 7.34 12.74 -5.92
CA ARG A 94 6.64 14.03 -5.98
C ARG A 94 7.62 15.21 -5.92
N GLY A 95 7.24 16.32 -6.55
CA GLY A 95 7.97 17.59 -6.49
C GLY A 95 9.31 17.62 -7.24
N LEU A 96 10.08 18.69 -6.99
CA LEU A 96 11.32 19.00 -7.70
C LEU A 96 12.53 18.21 -7.17
N ALA A 97 12.52 16.89 -7.34
CA ALA A 97 13.54 15.98 -6.80
C ALA A 97 14.97 16.27 -7.30
N ASP A 98 15.13 16.78 -8.52
CA ASP A 98 16.43 17.03 -9.16
C ASP A 98 16.94 18.48 -9.06
N LYS A 99 16.17 19.38 -8.42
CA LYS A 99 16.59 20.78 -8.25
C LYS A 99 17.94 20.85 -7.53
N THR A 100 18.83 21.71 -8.01
CA THR A 100 20.17 21.93 -7.44
C THR A 100 20.27 23.38 -6.99
N PRO A 101 20.93 23.70 -5.87
CA PRO A 101 20.98 25.06 -5.36
C PRO A 101 21.90 25.95 -6.20
N GLU A 102 21.66 27.26 -6.11
CA GLU A 102 22.61 28.27 -6.55
C GLU A 102 23.61 28.53 -5.41
N LEU A 103 24.89 28.22 -5.65
CA LEU A 103 25.96 28.39 -4.65
C LEU A 103 27.01 29.37 -5.15
N ASP A 104 27.57 30.15 -4.23
CA ASP A 104 28.76 30.94 -4.50
C ASP A 104 30.00 30.04 -4.71
N ASP A 105 30.98 30.56 -5.47
CA ASP A 105 32.19 29.81 -5.83
C ASP A 105 32.98 29.31 -4.61
N GLU A 106 33.00 30.08 -3.50
CA GLU A 106 33.71 29.69 -2.28
C GLU A 106 33.02 28.51 -1.60
N THR A 107 31.69 28.57 -1.45
CA THR A 107 30.89 27.49 -0.87
C THR A 107 30.93 26.23 -1.73
N ALA A 108 30.83 26.36 -3.05
CA ALA A 108 30.94 25.24 -3.99
C ALA A 108 32.32 24.54 -3.89
N ALA A 109 33.40 25.33 -3.83
CA ALA A 109 34.75 24.80 -3.65
C ALA A 109 34.92 24.13 -2.28
N ALA A 110 34.39 24.74 -1.22
CA ALA A 110 34.41 24.18 0.13
C ALA A 110 33.61 22.87 0.24
N LEU A 111 32.48 22.75 -0.47
CA LEU A 111 31.67 21.54 -0.52
C LEU A 111 32.41 20.40 -1.22
N THR A 112 33.06 20.71 -2.34
CA THR A 112 33.90 19.75 -3.07
C THR A 112 35.09 19.30 -2.22
N GLN A 113 35.75 20.22 -1.52
CA GLN A 113 36.81 19.90 -0.56
C GLN A 113 36.31 18.94 0.53
N LYS A 114 35.17 19.24 1.16
CA LYS A 114 34.54 18.41 2.20
C LYS A 114 34.25 17.00 1.69
N HIS A 115 33.72 16.86 0.48
CA HIS A 115 33.42 15.56 -0.11
C HIS A 115 34.69 14.76 -0.42
N ARG A 116 35.73 15.43 -0.95
CA ARG A 116 37.03 14.82 -1.29
C ARG A 116 37.80 14.35 -0.06
N GLU A 117 37.88 15.17 0.98
CA GLU A 117 38.69 14.89 2.18
C GLU A 117 37.99 13.93 3.14
N GLY A 118 36.66 14.03 3.24
CA GLY A 118 35.86 13.20 4.15
C GLY A 118 36.30 13.33 5.60
N LYS A 119 36.03 12.29 6.40
CA LYS A 119 36.46 12.20 7.80
C LYS A 119 36.63 10.74 8.22
N PRO A 120 37.49 10.45 9.22
CA PRO A 120 37.51 9.14 9.85
C PRO A 120 36.13 8.79 10.44
N GLN A 121 35.87 7.49 10.63
CA GLN A 121 34.59 7.02 11.18
C GLN A 121 34.36 7.46 12.64
N PHE A 122 35.41 7.79 13.38
CA PHE A 122 35.36 8.15 14.81
C PHE A 122 34.57 7.17 15.67
N ASN A 123 34.75 5.86 15.44
CA ASN A 123 34.19 4.83 16.30
C ASN A 123 34.99 4.69 17.61
N ARG A 124 34.32 4.34 18.71
CA ARG A 124 34.96 4.07 20.01
C ARG A 124 36.05 2.99 19.88
N GLN A 125 37.19 3.17 20.56
CA GLN A 125 38.24 2.14 20.56
C GLN A 125 37.69 0.74 20.91
N ASP A 126 38.18 -0.27 20.19
CA ASP A 126 37.86 -1.68 20.41
C ASP A 126 36.36 -2.05 20.33
N TYR A 127 35.50 -1.21 19.73
CA TYR A 127 34.07 -1.51 19.51
C TYR A 127 33.87 -2.85 18.77
N HIS A 128 34.67 -3.09 17.73
CA HIS A 128 34.63 -4.31 16.92
C HIS A 128 35.04 -5.57 17.70
N LYS A 129 35.73 -5.45 18.84
CA LYS A 129 36.20 -6.60 19.63
C LYS A 129 35.14 -7.15 20.58
N LYS A 130 34.13 -6.35 20.96
CA LYS A 130 33.14 -6.72 21.97
C LYS A 130 31.76 -6.17 21.60
N LYS A 131 30.78 -7.07 21.40
CA LYS A 131 29.38 -6.73 21.07
C LYS A 131 28.74 -5.73 22.05
N ARG A 132 29.07 -5.80 23.34
CA ARG A 132 28.57 -4.86 24.37
C ARG A 132 29.14 -3.44 24.26
N THR A 133 30.17 -3.24 23.44
CA THR A 133 30.81 -1.93 23.24
C THR A 133 30.23 -1.31 21.97
N PRO A 134 29.41 -0.25 22.07
CA PRO A 134 28.82 0.37 20.89
C PRO A 134 29.87 1.16 20.08
N THR A 135 29.50 1.49 18.84
CA THR A 135 30.28 2.34 17.92
C THR A 135 30.41 3.79 18.41
N SER A 136 29.39 4.28 19.14
CA SER A 136 29.34 5.65 19.67
C SER A 136 30.65 6.09 20.35
N TRP A 137 31.26 7.15 19.82
CA TRP A 137 32.55 7.65 20.27
C TRP A 137 32.60 7.89 21.78
N ARG A 138 33.72 7.48 22.39
CA ARG A 138 34.08 7.81 23.78
C ARG A 138 35.58 8.08 23.84
N LYS A 139 35.97 9.20 24.43
CA LYS A 139 37.39 9.56 24.59
C LYS A 139 38.13 8.42 25.30
N PRO A 140 39.20 7.84 24.72
CA PRO A 140 39.95 6.77 25.37
C PRO A 140 40.68 7.33 26.61
N ARG A 141 40.31 6.84 27.80
CA ARG A 141 40.84 7.35 29.08
C ARG A 141 42.00 6.54 29.66
N GLY A 142 42.10 5.26 29.34
CA GLY A 142 43.09 4.36 29.96
C GLY A 142 44.53 4.81 29.71
N ASN A 143 45.37 4.78 30.76
CA ASN A 143 46.74 5.28 30.70
C ASN A 143 47.57 4.63 29.59
N LEU A 144 47.38 3.32 29.38
CA LEU A 144 48.09 2.51 28.39
C LEU A 144 47.31 2.32 27.07
N SER A 145 46.18 3.01 26.89
CA SER A 145 45.42 2.94 25.64
C SER A 145 46.29 3.36 24.47
N LYS A 146 46.31 2.51 23.44
CA LYS A 146 47.14 2.71 22.24
C LYS A 146 46.56 3.83 21.36
N GLN A 147 45.24 3.95 21.29
CA GLN A 147 44.55 5.06 20.63
C GLN A 147 44.81 6.39 21.36
N ARG A 148 44.70 6.43 22.70
CA ARG A 148 45.00 7.64 23.49
C ARG A 148 46.43 8.14 23.30
N ARG A 149 47.38 7.22 23.13
CA ARG A 149 48.80 7.52 22.88
C ARG A 149 49.11 7.91 21.43
N GLY A 150 48.13 7.94 20.53
CA GLY A 150 48.33 8.30 19.13
C GLY A 150 49.12 7.27 18.31
N ILE A 151 49.08 5.99 18.69
CA ILE A 151 49.79 4.95 17.92
C ILE A 151 49.06 4.74 16.58
N LYS A 152 49.78 4.96 15.47
CA LYS A 152 49.29 4.78 14.10
C LYS A 152 48.64 3.40 13.93
N GLY A 153 47.47 3.38 13.28
CA GLY A 153 46.68 2.16 13.07
C GLY A 153 45.68 1.83 14.19
N LYS A 154 45.57 2.65 15.24
CA LYS A 154 44.52 2.51 16.27
C LYS A 154 43.33 3.46 16.08
N GLY A 155 43.28 4.13 14.94
CA GLY A 155 42.27 5.12 14.59
C GLY A 155 42.55 6.48 15.23
N ASP A 156 42.09 7.53 14.55
CA ASP A 156 42.28 8.90 15.01
C ASP A 156 41.42 9.22 16.25
N THR A 157 41.91 10.17 17.04
CA THR A 157 41.15 10.73 18.16
C THR A 157 40.42 11.98 17.69
N VAL A 158 39.19 12.20 18.17
CA VAL A 158 38.43 13.41 17.84
C VAL A 158 39.18 14.66 18.31
N GLU A 159 39.45 15.55 17.37
CA GLU A 159 40.16 16.82 17.55
C GLU A 159 39.53 17.92 16.71
N ALA A 160 39.78 19.19 17.06
CA ALA A 160 39.18 20.34 16.35
C ALA A 160 39.67 20.48 14.90
N GLY A 161 40.85 19.93 14.57
CA GLY A 161 41.40 19.94 13.20
C GLY A 161 40.60 19.13 12.19
N PHE A 162 39.73 18.21 12.63
CA PHE A 162 38.87 17.41 11.75
C PHE A 162 37.54 18.11 11.40
N ARG A 163 37.38 19.38 11.76
CA ARG A 163 36.18 20.13 11.38
C ARG A 163 36.17 20.39 9.88
N SER A 164 35.01 20.20 9.25
CA SER A 164 34.81 20.59 7.85
C SER A 164 34.94 22.11 7.66
N PRO A 165 35.22 22.60 6.43
CA PRO A 165 35.19 24.02 6.10
C PRO A 165 33.93 24.70 6.61
N LYS A 166 34.03 25.95 7.07
CA LYS A 166 32.90 26.65 7.71
C LYS A 166 31.75 26.88 6.73
N ALA A 167 32.03 27.30 5.51
CA ALA A 167 31.04 27.56 4.46
C ALA A 167 30.19 26.32 4.13
N ALA A 168 30.81 25.14 3.96
CA ALA A 168 30.09 23.91 3.62
C ALA A 168 29.66 23.05 4.84
N ARG A 169 29.78 23.56 6.07
CA ARG A 169 29.47 22.80 7.28
C ARG A 169 27.96 22.77 7.51
N GLY A 170 27.38 21.57 7.50
CA GLY A 170 25.95 21.37 7.72
C GLY A 170 25.16 21.21 6.43
N LEU A 171 25.68 21.68 5.29
CA LEU A 171 25.05 21.50 3.98
C LEU A 171 24.83 20.02 3.63
N HIS A 172 23.69 19.76 2.98
CA HIS A 172 23.37 18.50 2.32
C HIS A 172 24.43 18.21 1.22
N PRO A 173 24.69 16.95 0.83
CA PRO A 173 25.63 16.64 -0.25
C PRO A 173 25.30 17.33 -1.59
N SER A 174 24.03 17.65 -1.85
CA SER A 174 23.63 18.44 -3.03
C SER A 174 23.94 19.93 -2.90
N GLY A 175 24.28 20.41 -1.71
CA GLY A 175 24.61 21.81 -1.44
C GLY A 175 23.56 22.61 -0.68
N PHE A 176 22.32 22.14 -0.59
CA PHE A 176 21.25 22.87 0.11
C PHE A 176 21.49 22.95 1.61
N GLU A 177 21.02 24.05 2.20
CA GLU A 177 20.75 24.12 3.64
C GLU A 177 19.45 23.38 3.97
N GLU A 178 19.47 22.54 5.00
CA GLU A 178 18.31 21.71 5.34
C GLU A 178 17.38 22.42 6.32
N VAL A 179 16.13 22.66 5.92
CA VAL A 179 15.07 23.20 6.78
C VAL A 179 14.15 22.07 7.24
N HIS A 180 13.94 21.94 8.56
CA HIS A 180 13.06 20.92 9.12
C HIS A 180 11.63 21.43 9.24
N VAL A 181 10.68 20.71 8.64
CA VAL A 181 9.28 21.15 8.46
C VAL A 181 8.31 20.12 9.05
N HIS A 182 7.28 20.61 9.75
CA HIS A 182 6.23 19.81 10.38
C HIS A 182 4.82 20.07 9.79
N ASN A 183 4.63 21.21 9.14
CA ASN A 183 3.35 21.65 8.58
C ASN A 183 3.57 22.62 7.39
N VAL A 184 2.48 23.06 6.76
CA VAL A 184 2.54 23.93 5.56
C VAL A 184 3.02 25.35 5.91
N ASP A 185 2.71 25.84 7.12
CA ASP A 185 3.11 27.18 7.56
C ASP A 185 4.64 27.26 7.75
N ASP A 186 5.28 26.15 8.13
CA ASP A 186 6.75 26.08 8.24
C ASP A 186 7.47 26.24 6.88
N LEU A 187 6.75 26.20 5.75
CA LEU A 187 7.31 26.52 4.43
C LEU A 187 7.40 28.03 4.17
N GLU A 188 6.83 28.86 5.04
CA GLU A 188 6.88 30.32 4.89
C GLU A 188 8.29 30.85 5.19
N GLY A 189 8.83 31.63 4.26
CA GLY A 189 10.17 32.22 4.38
C GLY A 189 11.34 31.32 3.98
N VAL A 190 11.06 30.11 3.48
CA VAL A 190 12.09 29.20 2.93
C VAL A 190 12.45 29.65 1.52
N ASP A 191 13.75 29.81 1.25
CA ASP A 191 14.28 30.15 -0.07
C ASP A 191 14.63 28.88 -0.86
N GLY A 192 13.81 28.53 -1.86
CA GLY A 192 13.97 27.30 -2.64
C GLY A 192 15.24 27.20 -3.47
N ASP A 193 16.00 28.30 -3.64
CA ASP A 193 17.25 28.30 -4.42
C ASP A 193 18.47 27.98 -3.55
N THR A 194 18.40 28.27 -2.25
CA THR A 194 19.49 28.03 -1.28
C THR A 194 19.17 26.90 -0.30
N GLU A 195 17.89 26.72 0.02
CA GLU A 195 17.38 25.82 1.06
C GLU A 195 16.52 24.69 0.46
N ALA A 196 16.57 23.53 1.12
CA ALA A 196 15.70 22.41 0.82
C ALA A 196 15.03 21.89 2.09
N VAL A 197 13.80 21.41 1.94
CA VAL A 197 12.98 21.01 3.06
C VAL A 197 13.12 19.52 3.34
N ARG A 198 13.26 19.17 4.62
CA ARG A 198 13.10 17.80 5.12
C ARG A 198 11.87 17.72 6.01
N ILE A 199 10.85 17.04 5.52
CA ILE A 199 9.62 16.79 6.27
C ILE A 199 9.89 15.82 7.41
N ALA A 200 9.48 16.17 8.63
CA ALA A 200 9.65 15.32 9.80
C ALA A 200 8.93 13.96 9.62
N SER A 201 9.54 12.88 10.10
CA SER A 201 8.99 11.53 9.97
C SER A 201 7.66 11.30 10.71
N SER A 202 7.34 12.15 11.70
CA SER A 202 6.08 12.11 12.44
C SER A 202 4.89 12.67 11.66
N VAL A 203 5.12 13.31 10.52
CA VAL A 203 4.05 13.89 9.69
C VAL A 203 3.41 12.78 8.86
N GLY A 204 2.11 12.54 9.06
CA GLY A 204 1.37 11.52 8.33
C GLY A 204 1.06 11.89 6.88
N ALA A 205 0.76 10.89 6.04
CA ALA A 205 0.59 11.01 4.59
C ALA A 205 -0.34 12.16 4.15
N ARG A 206 -1.52 12.29 4.76
CA ARG A 206 -2.48 13.37 4.45
C ARG A 206 -1.88 14.77 4.58
N LYS A 207 -1.04 15.01 5.60
CA LYS A 207 -0.39 16.31 5.77
C LYS A 207 0.83 16.43 4.87
N ARG A 208 1.58 15.33 4.66
CA ARG A 208 2.72 15.30 3.74
C ARG A 208 2.32 15.71 2.33
N GLU A 209 1.22 15.18 1.82
CA GLU A 209 0.68 15.53 0.50
C GLU A 209 0.53 17.05 0.31
N ARG A 210 -0.14 17.71 1.28
CA ARG A 210 -0.33 19.16 1.25
C ARG A 210 0.98 19.95 1.34
N ILE A 211 1.95 19.43 2.09
CA ILE A 211 3.28 20.06 2.21
C ILE A 211 4.06 19.90 0.90
N GLU A 212 4.00 18.73 0.28
CA GLU A 212 4.71 18.43 -0.96
C GLU A 212 4.17 19.27 -2.12
N GLU A 213 2.84 19.33 -2.28
CA GLU A 213 2.18 20.19 -3.28
C GLU A 213 2.53 21.67 -3.07
N ALA A 214 2.36 22.18 -1.84
CA ALA A 214 2.69 23.58 -1.54
C ALA A 214 4.19 23.90 -1.64
N ALA A 215 5.07 22.92 -1.47
CA ALA A 215 6.51 23.09 -1.66
C ALA A 215 6.87 23.13 -3.15
N GLU A 216 6.23 22.28 -3.96
CA GLU A 216 6.40 22.28 -5.42
C GLU A 216 5.94 23.60 -6.04
N ASP A 217 4.78 24.11 -5.64
CA ASP A 217 4.25 25.41 -6.08
C ASP A 217 5.19 26.59 -5.76
N ARG A 218 5.98 26.46 -4.69
CA ARG A 218 6.98 27.45 -4.26
C ARG A 218 8.39 27.16 -4.80
N GLU A 219 8.51 26.17 -5.68
CA GLU A 219 9.76 25.70 -6.27
C GLU A 219 10.81 25.24 -5.23
N ILE A 220 10.35 24.71 -4.09
CA ILE A 220 11.20 24.22 -3.00
C ILE A 220 11.39 22.70 -3.14
N ARG A 221 12.65 22.25 -3.09
CA ARG A 221 12.95 20.82 -3.11
C ARG A 221 12.62 20.13 -1.78
N VAL A 222 11.88 19.03 -1.83
CA VAL A 222 11.68 18.13 -0.69
C VAL A 222 12.73 17.00 -0.73
N LEU A 223 13.55 16.89 0.32
CA LEU A 223 14.65 15.91 0.39
C LEU A 223 14.19 14.46 0.61
N ASN A 224 13.00 14.28 1.18
CA ASN A 224 12.40 12.97 1.45
C ASN A 224 10.99 12.90 0.83
N PRO A 225 10.88 12.85 -0.50
CA PRO A 225 9.59 12.87 -1.20
C PRO A 225 8.83 11.55 -1.05
N THR A 226 7.51 11.62 -1.19
CA THR A 226 6.65 10.45 -1.40
C THR A 226 6.76 9.99 -2.86
N TYR A 227 6.86 8.69 -3.09
CA TYR A 227 6.83 8.09 -4.42
C TYR A 227 5.40 7.68 -4.76
N VAL A 228 4.95 8.00 -5.97
CA VAL A 228 3.62 7.66 -6.51
C VAL A 228 3.76 6.88 -7.80
N GLU A 229 2.82 5.96 -8.03
CA GLU A 229 2.73 5.21 -9.28
C GLU A 229 2.15 6.12 -10.36
N VAL A 230 2.84 6.21 -11.50
CA VAL A 230 2.44 7.00 -12.66
C VAL A 230 2.49 6.10 -13.89
N GLU A 231 1.48 6.21 -14.74
CA GLU A 231 1.41 5.52 -16.03
C GLU A 231 2.49 6.06 -16.98
N VAL A 232 3.16 5.16 -17.70
CA VAL A 232 4.17 5.49 -18.70
C VAL A 232 3.58 5.22 -20.07
N ASP A 233 3.29 6.28 -20.81
CA ASP A 233 2.97 6.18 -22.23
C ASP A 233 4.26 5.90 -23.02
N GLU A 234 4.31 4.79 -23.77
CA GLU A 234 5.42 4.43 -24.69
C GLU A 234 5.57 5.39 -25.89
#